data_AF-F9HI62-F1
#
_entry.id   AF-F9HI62-F1
#
_cell.length_a   1.000
_cell.length_b   1.000
_cell.length_c   1.000
_cell.angle_alpha   90.00
_cell.angle_beta   90.00
_cell.angle_gamma   90.00
#
_symmetry.space_group_name_H-M   'P 1'
#
loop_
_entity.id
_entity.type
_entity.pdbx_description
1 polymer ?
#
loop_
_entity_poly.entity_id
_entity_poly.type
_entity_poly.pdbx_seq_one_letter_code
_entity_poly.pdbx_strand_id
1 'polypeptide(L)' 'MNLLRIQIMNQLDRKSHEYKAFKRCWKLIQQESRKLSHK' A
#
# COMPACT_ATOMS: atom_id res chain seq x y z
N MET A 1 -1.16 13.54 4.25
CA MET A 1 -0.81 12.18 4.70
C MET A 1 -0.57 12.27 6.20
N ASN A 2 -1.39 11.59 7.03
CA ASN A 2 -1.40 11.83 8.48
C ASN A 2 -0.49 10.80 9.21
N LEU A 3 0.30 11.24 10.19
CA LEU A 3 1.30 10.42 10.90
C LEU A 3 0.70 9.22 11.63
N LEU A 4 -0.50 9.41 12.20
CA LEU A 4 -1.26 8.34 12.86
C LEU A 4 -1.53 7.16 11.91
N ARG A 5 -1.89 7.48 10.66
CA ARG A 5 -2.17 6.50 9.61
C ARG A 5 -0.92 5.72 9.22
N ILE A 6 0.23 6.38 9.21
CA ILE A 6 1.55 5.77 8.91
C ILE A 6 1.96 4.81 10.03
N GLN A 7 1.76 5.18 11.29
CA GLN A 7 2.07 4.30 12.44
C GLN A 7 1.23 3.03 12.43
N ILE A 8 -0.09 3.16 12.23
CA ILE A 8 -1.00 2.00 12.12
C ILE A 8 -0.56 1.08 10.97
N MET A 9 -0.24 1.66 9.82
CA MET A 9 0.25 0.90 8.67
C MET A 9 1.57 0.16 8.96
N ASN A 10 2.52 0.79 9.65
CA ASN A 10 3.79 0.15 10.00
C ASN A 10 3.63 -0.98 11.03
N GLN A 11 2.65 -0.87 11.92
CA GLN A 11 2.39 -1.89 12.92
C GLN A 11 1.70 -3.12 12.30
N LEU A 12 0.78 -2.91 11.36
CA LEU A 12 0.17 -3.98 10.58
C LEU A 12 1.18 -4.67 9.65
N ASP A 13 2.07 -3.88 9.04
CA ASP A 13 3.16 -4.40 8.21
C ASP A 13 4.08 -5.35 8.98
N ARG A 14 4.39 -5.04 10.25
CA ARG A 14 5.21 -5.93 11.09
C ARG A 14 4.47 -7.18 11.56
N LYS A 15 3.15 -7.12 11.75
CA LYS A 15 2.37 -8.21 12.34
C LYS A 15 1.85 -9.23 11.34
N SER A 16 1.51 -8.83 10.11
CA SER A 16 0.80 -9.71 9.17
C SER A 16 1.52 -9.85 7.83
N HIS A 17 1.87 -11.09 7.48
CA HIS A 17 2.37 -11.45 6.15
C HIS A 17 1.32 -11.25 5.06
N GLU A 18 0.04 -11.46 5.38
CA GLU A 18 -1.07 -11.20 4.47
C GLU A 18 -1.19 -9.71 4.15
N TYR A 19 -0.99 -8.86 5.15
CA TYR A 19 -0.97 -7.41 4.95
C TYR A 19 0.20 -6.97 4.05
N LYS A 20 1.38 -7.59 4.19
CA LYS A 20 2.52 -7.36 3.28
C LYS A 20 2.18 -7.74 1.83
N ALA A 21 1.53 -8.89 1.63
CA ALA A 21 1.10 -9.32 0.30
C ALA A 21 0.08 -8.34 -0.29
N PHE A 22 -0.91 -7.92 0.50
CA PHE A 22 -1.90 -6.92 0.11
C PHE A 22 -1.26 -5.58 -0.25
N LYS A 23 -0.31 -5.10 0.56
CA LYS A 23 0.43 -3.85 0.31
C LYS A 23 1.25 -3.90 -0.99
N ARG A 24 1.80 -5.07 -1.34
CA ARG A 24 2.50 -5.28 -2.60
C ARG A 24 1.53 -5.26 -3.79
N CYS A 25 0.36 -5.87 -3.64
CA CYS A 25 -0.71 -5.84 -4.63
C CYS A 25 -1.23 -4.41 -4.87
N TRP A 26 -1.42 -3.64 -3.79
CA TRP A 26 -1.81 -2.23 -3.87
C TRP A 26 -0.81 -1.38 -4.67
N LYS A 27 0.49 -1.64 -4.51
CA LYS A 27 1.55 -0.98 -5.30
C LYS A 27 1.42 -1.25 -6.81
N LEU A 28 1.09 -2.49 -7.18
CA LEU A 28 0.90 -2.87 -8.59
C LEU A 28 -0.32 -2.16 -9.19
N ILE A 29 -1.44 -2.17 -8.47
CA ILE A 29 -2.66 -1.46 -8.88
C ILE A 29 -2.39 0.03 -9.04
N GLN A 30 -1.69 0.65 -8.09
CA GLN A 30 -1.37 2.08 -8.14
C GLN A 30 -0.37 2.44 -9.25
N GLN A 31 0.43 1.48 -9.72
CA GLN A 31 1.29 1.67 -10.88
C GLN A 31 0.50 1.55 -12.18
N GLU A 32 -0.40 0.58 -12.28
CA GLU A 32 -1.32 0.45 -13.42
C GLU A 32 -2.25 1.66 -13.55
N SER A 33 -2.83 2.17 -12.45
CA SER A 33 -3.63 3.39 -12.48
C SER A 33 -2.85 4.62 -12.96
N ARG A 34 -1.56 4.72 -12.63
CA ARG A 34 -0.69 5.80 -13.14
C ARG A 34 -0.45 5.69 -14.64
N LYS A 35 -0.29 4.47 -15.18
CA LYS A 35 -0.18 4.25 -16.62
C LYS A 35 -1.48 4.59 -17.34
N LEU A 36 -2.62 4.24 -16.76
CA LEU A 36 -3.94 4.53 -17.33
C LEU A 36 -4.29 6.03 -17.32
N SER A 37 -3.79 6.79 -16.34
CA SER A 37 -3.99 8.24 -16.24
C SER A 37 -3.13 9.04 -17.23
N HIS A 38 -2.08 8.44 -17.78
CA HIS A 38 -1.20 9.09 -18.76
C HIS A 38 -1.72 9.01 -20.20
N LYS A 39 -2.96 8.56 -20.40
CA LYS A 39 -3.64 8.40 -21.69
C LYS A 39 -4.90 9.24 -21.72
#